data_AF-A0A925B226-F1
#
_entry.id   AF-A0A925B226-F1
#
_cell.length_a   1.000
_cell.length_b   1.000
_cell.length_c   1.000
_cell.angle_alpha   90.00
_cell.angle_beta   90.00
_cell.angle_gamma   90.00
#
_symmetry.space_group_name_H-M   'P 1'
#
loop_
_entity.id
_entity.type
_entity.pdbx_description
1 polymer ?
#
loop_
_entity_poly.entity_id
_entity_poly.type
_entity_poly.pdbx_seq_one_letter_code
_entity_poly.pdbx_strand_id
1 'polypeptide(L)'
;MGFATLAIHAGQEPDPTTGAVIIPIYQTSTYAQDGLGKHKGFEYARTQNPTRFALEKNLAALENAKFGFCFASGMSAIDAVLRLVKSGDHVVVSDNTYGGTFRLFDKILRHYGIEFSYVDMTDATNLESAIKSNTKMIFVETPTNPVMSVTDLQAVANIARAAGIKTVCDNTFMSPYLQQPLNFGIDIVLHS
;
A
#
# COMPACT_ATOMS: atom_id res chain seq x y z
N MET A 1 -18.44 2.80 -13.87
CA MET A 1 -17.75 4.06 -14.25
C MET A 1 -16.39 3.71 -14.80
N GLY A 2 -15.87 4.45 -15.79
CA GLY A 2 -14.52 4.23 -16.32
C GLY A 2 -13.44 4.92 -15.47
N PHE A 3 -12.17 4.57 -15.67
CA PHE A 3 -11.03 5.10 -14.90
C PHE A 3 -11.00 6.63 -14.85
N ALA A 4 -11.11 7.28 -16.01
CA ALA A 4 -11.07 8.75 -16.10
C ALA A 4 -12.19 9.43 -15.29
N THR A 5 -13.36 8.81 -15.23
CA THR A 5 -14.47 9.29 -14.40
C THR A 5 -14.18 9.07 -12.91
N LEU A 6 -13.61 7.91 -12.53
CA LEU A 6 -13.23 7.63 -11.14
C LEU A 6 -12.17 8.61 -10.64
N ALA A 7 -11.16 8.91 -11.46
CA ALA A 7 -10.09 9.84 -11.14
C ALA A 7 -10.62 11.23 -10.74
N ILE A 8 -11.72 11.67 -11.36
CA ILE A 8 -12.33 12.98 -11.08
C ILE A 8 -13.37 12.89 -9.95
N HIS A 9 -14.20 11.85 -9.90
CA HIS A 9 -15.41 11.87 -9.06
C HIS A 9 -15.37 10.98 -7.82
N ALA A 10 -14.56 9.92 -7.80
CA ALA A 10 -14.56 8.98 -6.68
C ALA A 10 -14.07 9.69 -5.40
N GLY A 11 -14.88 9.65 -4.34
CA GLY A 11 -14.54 10.31 -3.06
C GLY A 11 -14.69 11.83 -3.06
N GLN A 12 -15.25 12.44 -4.11
CA GLN A 12 -15.38 13.90 -4.27
C GLN A 12 -16.85 14.34 -4.28
N GLU A 13 -17.59 14.04 -3.21
CA GLU A 13 -18.96 14.54 -3.04
C GLU A 13 -18.95 16.03 -2.68
N PRO A 14 -19.91 16.85 -3.18
CA PRO A 14 -20.01 18.25 -2.80
C PRO A 14 -20.12 18.44 -1.28
N ASP A 15 -19.51 19.51 -0.77
CA ASP A 15 -19.56 19.84 0.66
C ASP A 15 -21.02 20.00 1.12
N PRO A 16 -21.48 19.27 2.14
CA PRO A 16 -22.90 19.24 2.53
C PRO A 16 -23.38 20.55 3.17
N THR A 17 -22.48 21.46 3.55
CA THR A 17 -22.83 22.73 4.20
C THR A 17 -22.95 23.86 3.19
N THR A 18 -22.06 23.90 2.19
CA THR A 18 -21.87 25.04 1.29
C THR A 18 -22.14 24.71 -0.18
N GLY A 19 -22.18 23.42 -0.54
CA GLY A 19 -22.24 22.97 -1.93
C GLY A 19 -20.92 23.11 -2.70
N ALA A 20 -19.80 23.35 -2.01
CA ALA A 20 -18.49 23.42 -2.67
C ALA A 20 -18.20 22.12 -3.44
N VAL A 21 -17.92 22.25 -4.73
CA VAL A 21 -17.68 21.10 -5.63
C VAL A 21 -16.34 20.43 -5.36
N ILE A 22 -15.34 21.21 -4.94
CA ILE A 22 -14.02 20.70 -4.55
C ILE A 22 -13.97 20.55 -3.04
N ILE A 23 -13.36 19.45 -2.60
CA ILE A 23 -13.16 19.15 -1.18
C ILE A 23 -12.37 20.28 -0.51
N PRO A 24 -12.92 20.93 0.55
CA PRO A 24 -12.21 21.94 1.29
C PRO A 24 -10.91 21.41 1.91
N ILE A 25 -9.97 22.32 2.17
CA ILE A 25 -8.74 21.99 2.89
C ILE A 25 -9.02 22.13 4.39
N TYR A 26 -9.12 21.01 5.09
CA TYR A 26 -9.37 20.95 6.53
C TYR A 26 -8.05 21.12 7.31
N GLN A 27 -7.56 22.35 7.41
CA GLN A 27 -6.42 22.74 8.27
C GLN A 27 -6.84 22.88 9.74
N THR A 28 -7.39 21.80 10.31
CA THR A 28 -7.74 21.70 11.72
C THR A 28 -7.12 20.44 12.31
N SER A 29 -6.74 20.49 13.59
CA SER A 29 -6.21 19.33 14.32
C SER A 29 -7.32 18.47 14.94
N THR A 30 -8.43 19.07 15.36
CA THR A 30 -9.48 18.43 16.15
C THR A 30 -10.88 18.89 15.70
N TYR A 31 -11.89 18.11 16.04
CA TYR A 31 -13.29 18.38 15.69
C TYR A 31 -14.15 18.44 16.95
N ALA A 32 -15.16 19.33 16.95
CA ALA A 32 -16.10 19.45 18.06
C ALA A 32 -16.91 18.15 18.21
N GLN A 33 -17.13 17.74 19.46
CA GLN A 33 -17.95 16.59 19.81
C GLN A 33 -19.14 17.05 20.66
N ASP A 34 -20.31 16.44 20.47
CA ASP A 34 -21.53 16.70 21.26
C ASP A 34 -21.46 16.04 22.65
N GLY A 35 -20.43 15.24 22.89
CA GLY A 35 -20.13 14.54 24.13
C GLY A 35 -19.02 13.52 23.89
N LEU A 36 -18.54 12.86 24.96
CA LEU A 36 -17.49 11.84 24.84
C LEU A 36 -17.92 10.72 23.86
N GLY A 37 -17.17 10.54 22.78
CA GLY A 37 -17.45 9.55 21.74
C GLY A 37 -18.67 9.87 20.87
N LYS A 38 -19.24 11.08 20.98
CA LYS A 38 -20.39 11.54 20.19
C LYS A 38 -19.94 12.60 19.18
N HIS A 39 -19.45 12.14 18.05
CA HIS A 39 -18.88 12.96 16.99
C HIS A 39 -19.51 12.66 15.62
N LYS A 40 -19.34 13.57 14.67
CA LYS A 40 -19.88 13.46 13.29
C LYS A 40 -19.03 12.59 12.35
N GLY A 41 -18.13 11.77 12.90
CA GLY A 41 -17.26 10.84 12.18
C GLY A 41 -15.78 11.23 12.20
N PHE A 42 -15.44 12.43 12.68
CA PHE A 42 -14.07 12.90 12.84
C PHE A 42 -13.85 13.39 14.26
N GLU A 43 -12.69 13.08 14.83
CA GLU A 43 -12.32 13.44 16.21
C GLU A 43 -10.97 14.17 16.26
N TYR A 44 -9.96 13.54 15.66
CA TYR A 44 -8.60 14.05 15.60
C TYR A 44 -7.99 13.80 14.22
N ALA A 45 -7.38 14.82 13.63
CA ALA A 45 -6.96 14.84 12.23
C ALA A 45 -5.89 13.79 11.87
N ARG A 46 -5.07 13.37 12.85
CA ARG A 46 -4.14 12.24 12.65
C ARG A 46 -4.90 10.93 12.40
N THR A 47 -5.97 10.67 13.16
CA THR A 47 -6.80 9.47 12.98
C THR A 47 -7.56 9.52 11.66
N GLN A 48 -8.29 10.62 11.40
CA GLN A 48 -8.93 10.86 10.11
C GLN A 48 -9.14 12.35 9.86
N ASN A 49 -9.01 12.78 8.60
CA ASN A 49 -9.20 14.18 8.16
C ASN A 49 -10.01 14.19 6.86
N PRO A 50 -11.05 15.03 6.69
CA PRO A 50 -11.92 14.98 5.51
C PRO A 50 -11.18 15.13 4.18
N THR A 51 -10.18 16.03 4.11
CA THR A 51 -9.38 16.22 2.90
C THR A 51 -8.57 14.96 2.57
N ARG A 52 -7.92 14.36 3.58
CA ARG A 52 -7.18 13.10 3.40
C ARG A 52 -8.11 11.94 3.05
N PHE A 53 -9.26 11.85 3.71
CA PHE A 53 -10.22 10.77 3.50
C PHE A 53 -10.80 10.76 2.09
N ALA A 54 -11.03 11.94 1.50
CA ALA A 54 -11.43 12.06 0.11
C ALA A 54 -10.36 11.50 -0.84
N LEU A 55 -9.09 11.88 -0.62
CA LEU A 55 -7.96 11.35 -1.39
C LEU A 55 -7.81 9.82 -1.24
N GLU A 56 -7.89 9.31 0.00
CA GLU A 56 -7.85 7.88 0.31
C GLU A 56 -8.93 7.09 -0.44
N LYS A 57 -10.16 7.60 -0.48
CA LYS A 57 -11.27 7.00 -1.24
C LYS A 57 -11.04 7.04 -2.74
N ASN A 58 -10.51 8.14 -3.27
CA ASN A 58 -10.23 8.28 -4.69
C ASN A 58 -9.17 7.26 -5.13
N LEU A 59 -8.03 7.21 -4.44
CA LEU A 59 -6.95 6.27 -4.71
C LEU A 59 -7.41 4.81 -4.56
N ALA A 60 -8.21 4.51 -3.53
CA ALA A 60 -8.79 3.18 -3.37
C ALA A 60 -9.66 2.78 -4.57
N ALA A 61 -10.52 3.68 -5.05
CA ALA A 61 -11.34 3.41 -6.23
C ALA A 61 -10.49 3.21 -7.50
N LEU A 62 -9.40 3.97 -7.66
CA LEU A 62 -8.49 3.83 -8.79
C LEU A 62 -7.73 2.50 -8.79
N GLU A 63 -7.36 1.97 -7.63
CA GLU A 63 -6.71 0.65 -7.49
C GLU A 63 -7.71 -0.52 -7.45
N ASN A 64 -9.02 -0.27 -7.55
CA ASN A 64 -10.07 -1.27 -7.30
C ASN A 64 -9.98 -1.88 -5.89
N ALA A 65 -9.55 -1.07 -4.91
CA ALA A 65 -9.41 -1.43 -3.51
C ALA A 65 -10.67 -1.07 -2.71
N LYS A 66 -10.87 -1.77 -1.58
CA LYS A 66 -11.92 -1.41 -0.60
C LYS A 66 -11.55 -0.19 0.25
N PHE A 67 -10.25 -0.01 0.52
CA PHE A 67 -9.72 1.00 1.43
C PHE A 67 -8.42 1.58 0.88
N GLY A 68 -8.11 2.82 1.26
CA GLY A 68 -6.86 3.50 0.96
C GLY A 68 -6.36 4.23 2.20
N PHE A 69 -5.05 4.43 2.30
CA PHE A 69 -4.41 5.09 3.44
C PHE A 69 -3.29 6.00 2.93
N CYS A 70 -3.34 7.28 3.28
CA CYS A 70 -2.29 8.22 2.88
C CYS A 70 -1.26 8.41 3.99
N PHE A 71 0.01 8.41 3.61
CA PHE A 71 1.15 8.56 4.52
C PHE A 71 1.98 9.79 4.14
N ALA A 72 2.93 10.16 5.01
CA ALA A 72 3.80 11.32 4.78
C ALA A 72 4.80 11.13 3.63
N SER A 73 5.07 9.88 3.22
CA SER A 73 5.93 9.51 2.10
C SER A 73 5.71 8.04 1.71
N GLY A 74 6.17 7.64 0.52
CA GLY A 74 6.22 6.21 0.13
C GLY A 74 6.98 5.36 1.16
N MET A 75 8.09 5.87 1.69
CA MET A 75 8.83 5.19 2.77
C MET A 75 8.03 5.03 4.06
N SER A 76 7.17 5.99 4.40
CA SER A 76 6.29 5.88 5.58
C SER A 76 5.19 4.84 5.35
N ALA A 77 4.70 4.70 4.11
CA ALA A 77 3.75 3.67 3.74
C ALA A 77 4.41 2.27 3.79
N ILE A 78 5.62 2.13 3.25
CA ILE A 78 6.41 0.90 3.33
C ILE A 78 6.66 0.52 4.80
N ASP A 79 7.13 1.44 5.65
CA ASP A 79 7.34 1.15 7.08
C ASP A 79 6.05 0.68 7.75
N ALA A 80 4.92 1.36 7.49
CA ALA A 80 3.62 1.00 8.06
C ALA A 80 3.15 -0.40 7.64
N VAL A 81 3.33 -0.78 6.37
CA VAL A 81 3.03 -2.13 5.89
C VAL A 81 3.93 -3.17 6.56
N LEU A 82 5.22 -2.85 6.74
CA LEU A 82 6.15 -3.75 7.42
C LEU A 82 5.90 -3.86 8.93
N ARG A 83 5.07 -3.00 9.54
CA ARG A 83 4.58 -3.24 10.92
C ARG A 83 3.61 -4.42 11.03
N LEU A 84 3.16 -4.98 9.91
CA LEU A 84 2.35 -6.21 9.90
C LEU A 84 3.19 -7.48 10.15
N VAL A 85 4.51 -7.41 9.96
CA VAL A 85 5.43 -8.49 10.30
C VAL A 85 6.04 -8.27 11.68
N LYS A 86 6.34 -9.35 12.39
CA LYS A 86 6.84 -9.33 13.77
C LYS A 86 8.29 -9.80 13.83
N SER A 87 8.92 -9.59 14.98
CA SER A 87 10.25 -10.16 15.26
C SER A 87 10.19 -11.69 15.12
N GLY A 88 11.16 -12.27 14.41
CA GLY A 88 11.22 -13.67 14.03
C GLY A 88 10.52 -14.03 12.71
N ASP A 89 9.74 -13.12 12.13
CA ASP A 89 9.15 -13.33 10.81
C ASP A 89 10.15 -13.06 9.68
N HIS A 90 9.87 -13.65 8.53
CA HIS A 90 10.66 -13.52 7.31
C HIS A 90 9.85 -12.87 6.18
N VAL A 91 10.52 -12.03 5.38
CA VAL A 91 9.98 -11.36 4.19
C VAL A 91 10.83 -11.73 2.98
N VAL A 92 10.20 -12.16 1.90
CA VAL A 92 10.86 -12.33 0.59
C VAL A 92 10.65 -11.06 -0.22
N VAL A 93 11.70 -10.50 -0.80
CA VAL A 93 11.70 -9.20 -1.47
C VAL A 93 12.26 -9.37 -2.88
N SER A 94 11.73 -8.66 -3.88
CA SER A 94 12.39 -8.59 -5.19
C SER A 94 13.85 -8.15 -5.01
N ASP A 95 14.77 -8.82 -5.69
CA ASP A 95 16.21 -8.53 -5.57
C ASP A 95 16.61 -7.17 -6.13
N ASN A 96 15.80 -6.63 -7.04
CA ASN A 96 15.88 -5.25 -7.47
C ASN A 96 14.65 -4.45 -7.00
N THR A 97 14.88 -3.49 -6.12
CA THR A 97 13.86 -2.55 -5.61
C THR A 97 14.48 -1.17 -5.41
N TYR A 98 13.65 -0.15 -5.20
CA TYR A 98 14.11 1.15 -4.77
C TYR A 98 15.12 1.05 -3.60
N GLY A 99 16.28 1.70 -3.73
CA GLY A 99 17.35 1.59 -2.74
C GLY A 99 16.97 2.05 -1.32
N GLY A 100 15.94 2.91 -1.17
CA GLY A 100 15.39 3.26 0.13
C GLY A 100 14.66 2.10 0.80
N THR A 101 13.97 1.27 0.03
CA THR A 101 13.31 0.03 0.49
C THR A 101 14.35 -0.95 1.03
N PHE A 102 15.39 -1.23 0.25
CA PHE A 102 16.52 -2.05 0.71
C PHE A 102 17.15 -1.51 2.00
N ARG A 103 17.42 -0.19 2.06
CA ARG A 103 18.03 0.45 3.23
C ARG A 103 17.16 0.33 4.48
N LEU A 104 15.84 0.55 4.36
CA LEU A 104 14.91 0.36 5.47
C LEU A 104 14.93 -1.08 5.97
N PHE A 105 14.88 -2.05 5.05
CA PHE A 105 14.79 -3.47 5.42
C PHE A 105 16.10 -3.96 6.07
N ASP A 106 17.23 -3.72 5.41
CA ASP A 106 18.52 -4.28 5.83
C ASP A 106 19.17 -3.49 6.98
N LYS A 107 19.09 -2.15 6.96
CA LYS A 107 19.80 -1.29 7.93
C LYS A 107 18.95 -0.85 9.12
N ILE A 108 17.65 -1.11 9.10
CA ILE A 108 16.75 -0.74 10.19
C ILE A 108 15.98 -1.97 10.67
N LEU A 109 15.12 -2.54 9.83
CA LEU A 109 14.17 -3.59 10.25
C LEU A 109 14.84 -4.93 10.61
N ARG A 110 15.98 -5.26 9.99
CA ARG A 110 16.79 -6.42 10.38
C ARG A 110 17.22 -6.36 11.86
N HIS A 111 17.48 -5.17 12.40
CA HIS A 111 17.83 -4.98 13.81
C HIS A 111 16.64 -5.13 14.77
N TYR A 112 15.40 -5.18 14.25
CA TYR A 112 14.21 -5.52 15.02
C TYR A 112 13.84 -7.02 14.91
N GLY A 113 14.76 -7.83 14.37
CA GLY A 113 14.61 -9.28 14.28
C GLY A 113 13.76 -9.76 13.12
N ILE A 114 13.56 -8.94 12.08
CA ILE A 114 12.90 -9.37 10.84
C ILE A 114 13.97 -9.92 9.88
N GLU A 115 13.70 -11.08 9.30
CA GLU A 115 14.57 -11.67 8.28
C GLU A 115 14.14 -11.26 6.87
N PHE A 116 15.11 -11.09 5.98
CA PHE A 116 14.87 -10.75 4.57
C PHE A 116 15.67 -11.67 3.65
N SER A 117 15.01 -12.20 2.62
CA SER A 117 15.63 -12.82 1.45
C SER A 117 15.31 -12.01 0.20
N TYR A 118 16.31 -11.79 -0.64
CA TYR A 118 16.18 -11.05 -1.90
C TYR A 118 16.23 -12.04 -3.06
N VAL A 119 15.23 -12.01 -3.93
CA VAL A 119 15.00 -13.03 -4.96
C VAL A 119 14.70 -12.38 -6.30
N ASP A 120 15.33 -12.89 -7.36
CA ASP A 120 14.93 -12.56 -8.74
C ASP A 120 13.52 -13.11 -8.99
N MET A 121 12.55 -12.20 -9.08
CA MET A 121 11.15 -12.53 -9.34
C MET A 121 10.76 -12.33 -10.82
N THR A 122 11.71 -12.23 -11.75
CA THR A 122 11.41 -12.35 -13.18
C THR A 122 10.91 -13.76 -13.52
N ASP A 123 11.38 -14.75 -12.75
CA ASP A 123 10.79 -16.08 -12.65
C ASP A 123 10.17 -16.25 -11.25
N ALA A 124 8.84 -16.28 -11.18
CA ALA A 124 8.10 -16.40 -9.93
C ALA A 124 8.39 -17.73 -9.19
N THR A 125 8.84 -18.79 -9.88
CA THR A 125 9.14 -20.09 -9.26
C THR A 125 10.32 -20.03 -8.30
N ASN A 126 11.21 -19.03 -8.46
CA ASN A 126 12.32 -18.79 -7.53
C ASN A 126 11.83 -18.56 -6.08
N LEU A 127 10.59 -18.08 -5.90
CA LEU A 127 9.95 -17.91 -4.59
C LEU A 127 9.88 -19.21 -3.80
N GLU A 128 9.64 -20.35 -4.46
CA GLU A 128 9.45 -21.64 -3.78
C GLU A 128 10.66 -22.03 -2.93
N SER A 129 11.87 -21.73 -3.44
CA SER A 129 13.12 -22.00 -2.74
C SER A 129 13.42 -21.01 -1.60
N ALA A 130 12.86 -19.81 -1.66
CA ALA A 130 13.09 -18.74 -0.69
C ALA A 130 12.06 -18.74 0.45
N ILE A 131 10.90 -19.37 0.26
CA ILE A 131 9.88 -19.49 1.29
C ILE A 131 10.37 -20.39 2.42
N LYS A 132 10.29 -19.86 3.65
CA LYS A 132 10.59 -20.53 4.91
C LYS A 132 9.31 -20.73 5.71
N SER A 133 9.36 -21.55 6.76
CA SER A 133 8.22 -21.75 7.68
C SER A 133 7.78 -20.48 8.40
N ASN A 134 8.69 -19.50 8.56
CA ASN A 134 8.41 -18.18 9.15
C ASN A 134 8.16 -17.07 8.11
N THR A 135 8.06 -17.37 6.80
CA THR A 135 7.72 -16.34 5.81
C THR A 135 6.30 -15.83 6.04
N LYS A 136 6.13 -14.50 6.17
CA LYS A 136 4.82 -13.85 6.36
C LYS A 136 4.45 -12.85 5.27
N MET A 137 5.43 -12.40 4.49
CA MET A 137 5.21 -11.43 3.43
C MET A 137 6.11 -11.68 2.21
N ILE A 138 5.55 -11.46 1.02
CA ILE A 138 6.29 -11.28 -0.24
C ILE A 138 6.09 -9.83 -0.67
N PHE A 139 7.20 -9.11 -0.85
CA PHE A 139 7.24 -7.72 -1.29
C PHE A 139 7.80 -7.67 -2.72
N VAL A 140 6.96 -7.29 -3.68
CA VAL A 140 7.32 -7.19 -5.09
C VAL A 140 7.29 -5.73 -5.56
N GLU A 141 8.22 -5.37 -6.45
CA GLU A 141 8.18 -4.11 -7.20
C GLU A 141 8.19 -4.48 -8.69
N THR A 142 7.25 -3.95 -9.47
CA THR A 142 7.24 -4.23 -10.91
C THR A 142 6.59 -3.09 -11.72
N PRO A 143 7.26 -2.58 -12.78
CA PRO A 143 8.68 -2.76 -13.09
C PRO A 143 9.60 -2.29 -11.96
N THR A 144 10.70 -3.00 -11.75
CA THR A 144 11.64 -2.68 -10.65
C THR A 144 12.45 -1.41 -10.94
N ASN A 145 12.70 -0.56 -9.95
CA ASN A 145 13.64 0.54 -10.04
C ASN A 145 15.10 0.06 -9.79
N PRO A 146 16.11 0.39 -10.64
CA PRO A 146 16.03 1.08 -11.91
C PRO A 146 16.03 0.15 -13.14
N VAL A 147 16.20 -1.17 -12.94
CA VAL A 147 16.48 -2.14 -14.03
C VAL A 147 15.26 -2.42 -14.91
N MET A 148 14.06 -2.06 -14.45
CA MET A 148 12.78 -2.27 -15.14
C MET A 148 12.41 -3.74 -15.37
N SER A 149 12.89 -4.64 -14.51
CA SER A 149 12.49 -6.05 -14.52
C SER A 149 10.99 -6.19 -14.23
N VAL A 150 10.34 -7.12 -14.92
CA VAL A 150 8.89 -7.38 -14.81
C VAL A 150 8.65 -8.71 -14.11
N THR A 151 7.66 -8.73 -13.22
CA THR A 151 7.25 -9.92 -12.46
C THR A 151 5.80 -10.27 -12.79
N ASP A 152 5.52 -11.56 -12.99
CA ASP A 152 4.15 -12.06 -13.09
C ASP A 152 3.46 -12.02 -11.72
N LEU A 153 2.69 -10.97 -11.48
CA LEU A 153 1.96 -10.76 -10.23
C LEU A 153 0.95 -11.87 -9.93
N GLN A 154 0.34 -12.46 -10.96
CA GLN A 154 -0.66 -13.52 -10.75
C GLN A 154 0.03 -14.81 -10.29
N ALA A 155 1.20 -15.13 -10.86
CA ALA A 155 2.01 -16.26 -10.43
C ALA A 155 2.50 -16.08 -8.98
N VAL A 156 3.03 -14.90 -8.63
CA VAL A 156 3.41 -14.56 -7.25
C VAL A 156 2.24 -14.70 -6.28
N ALA A 157 1.08 -14.15 -6.62
CA ALA A 157 -0.12 -14.22 -5.79
C ALA A 157 -0.58 -15.68 -5.57
N ASN A 158 -0.48 -16.53 -6.58
CA ASN A 158 -0.87 -17.94 -6.48
C ASN A 158 0.07 -18.72 -5.54
N ILE A 159 1.38 -18.53 -5.67
CA ILE A 159 2.39 -19.16 -4.78
C ILE A 159 2.18 -18.68 -3.35
N ALA A 160 2.02 -17.37 -3.13
CA ALA A 160 1.81 -16.79 -1.81
C ALA A 160 0.53 -17.32 -1.14
N ARG A 161 -0.58 -17.40 -1.90
CA ARG A 161 -1.86 -17.91 -1.41
C ARG A 161 -1.77 -19.37 -0.99
N ALA A 162 -1.09 -20.22 -1.76
CA ALA A 162 -0.88 -21.62 -1.41
C ALA A 162 -0.11 -21.78 -0.09
N ALA A 163 0.77 -20.84 0.23
CA ALA A 163 1.55 -20.81 1.46
C ALA A 163 0.92 -19.97 2.60
N GLY A 164 -0.23 -19.32 2.39
CA GLY A 164 -0.86 -18.43 3.37
C GLY A 164 -0.07 -17.15 3.68
N ILE A 165 0.72 -16.66 2.71
CA ILE A 165 1.63 -15.52 2.83
C ILE A 165 0.98 -14.24 2.29
N LYS A 166 1.19 -13.10 2.95
CA LYS A 166 0.70 -11.79 2.49
C LYS A 166 1.52 -11.29 1.30
N THR A 167 0.89 -10.67 0.31
CA THR A 167 1.58 -10.07 -0.84
C THR A 167 1.44 -8.55 -0.85
N VAL A 168 2.54 -7.88 -1.19
CA VAL A 168 2.60 -6.42 -1.30
C VAL A 168 3.24 -6.10 -2.64
N CYS A 169 2.60 -5.24 -3.45
CA CYS A 169 3.18 -4.72 -4.69
C CYS A 169 3.42 -3.22 -4.54
N ASP A 170 4.67 -2.78 -4.70
CA ASP A 170 4.97 -1.38 -5.00
C ASP A 170 4.65 -1.11 -6.47
N ASN A 171 3.57 -0.35 -6.69
CA ASN A 171 3.01 -0.04 -8.02
C ASN A 171 3.34 1.39 -8.45
N THR A 172 4.38 1.99 -7.86
CA THR A 172 4.79 3.38 -8.12
C THR A 172 5.03 3.66 -9.60
N PHE A 173 5.72 2.75 -10.32
CA PHE A 173 6.11 2.99 -11.71
C PHE A 173 4.94 2.87 -12.71
N MET A 174 3.97 2.01 -12.43
CA MET A 174 2.85 1.79 -13.36
C MET A 174 1.68 2.73 -13.12
N SER A 175 1.46 3.13 -11.86
CA SER A 175 0.21 3.74 -11.39
C SER A 175 -1.01 2.81 -11.59
N PRO A 176 -2.15 3.08 -10.93
CA PRO A 176 -3.38 2.30 -11.14
C PRO A 176 -3.91 2.36 -12.58
N TYR A 177 -3.42 3.27 -13.42
CA TYR A 177 -3.87 3.39 -14.81
C TYR A 177 -3.36 2.27 -15.71
N LEU A 178 -2.11 1.84 -15.51
CA LEU A 178 -1.47 0.82 -16.35
C LEU A 178 -1.51 -0.57 -15.71
N GLN A 179 -1.54 -0.63 -14.38
CA GLN A 179 -1.57 -1.89 -13.64
C GLN A 179 -2.34 -1.72 -12.34
N GLN A 180 -3.25 -2.65 -12.04
CA GLN A 180 -3.97 -2.72 -10.77
C GLN A 180 -3.63 -4.05 -10.09
N PRO A 181 -2.55 -4.14 -9.29
CA PRO A 181 -2.05 -5.40 -8.73
C PRO A 181 -3.10 -6.21 -7.96
N LEU A 182 -4.06 -5.54 -7.32
CA LEU A 182 -5.17 -6.20 -6.61
C LEU A 182 -5.99 -7.13 -7.51
N ASN A 183 -6.12 -6.79 -8.80
CA ASN A 183 -6.84 -7.63 -9.77
C ASN A 183 -6.08 -8.92 -10.12
N PHE A 184 -4.77 -8.96 -9.89
CA PHE A 184 -3.93 -10.15 -10.05
C PHE A 184 -3.83 -10.97 -8.74
N GLY A 185 -4.57 -10.58 -7.69
CA GLY A 185 -4.62 -11.28 -6.41
C GLY A 185 -3.56 -10.86 -5.40
N ILE A 186 -2.88 -9.73 -5.62
CA ILE A 186 -2.04 -9.10 -4.60
C ILE A 186 -2.92 -8.55 -3.46
N ASP A 187 -2.45 -8.62 -2.21
CA ASP A 187 -3.23 -8.19 -1.04
C ASP A 187 -3.14 -6.68 -0.75
N ILE A 188 -1.96 -6.08 -0.97
CA ILE A 188 -1.67 -4.68 -0.65
C ILE A 188 -0.92 -4.02 -1.81
N VAL A 189 -1.31 -2.79 -2.16
CA VAL A 189 -0.60 -1.95 -3.15
C VAL A 189 -0.03 -0.72 -2.48
N LEU A 190 1.18 -0.33 -2.87
CA LEU A 190 1.89 0.85 -2.39
C LEU A 190 2.24 1.79 -3.55
N HIS A 191 2.35 3.08 -3.23
CA HIS A 191 2.83 4.11 -4.14
C HIS A 191 3.72 5.10 -3.39
N SER A 192 4.72 5.65 -4.09
CA SER A 192 5.46 6.84 -3.67
C SER A 192 5.00 8.09 -4.41
#